data_AF-A0A2N9G2M8-F1
#
_entry.id   AF-A0A2N9G2M8-F1
#
_cell.length_a   1.000
_cell.length_b   1.000
_cell.length_c   1.000
_cell.angle_alpha   90.00
_cell.angle_beta   90.00
_cell.angle_gamma   90.00
#
_symmetry.space_group_name_H-M   'P 1'
#
loop_
_entity.id
_entity.type
_entity.pdbx_description
1 polymer ?
#
loop_
_entity_poly.entity_id
_entity_poly.type
_entity_poly.pdbx_seq_one_letter_code
_entity_poly.pdbx_strand_id
1 'polypeptide(L)'
;MATAGDPDIITDFIVPANVTTIDGNFFTFTGMRALVKSGPPTNTTTFTAWKAGLAEFQALNGQSVSYDVLYFPAGSINPPHTRVRPTGLLFLLQGIDDIVLAKSFKTEVATIQALKATLAPKP
;
A
#
# COMPACT_ATOMS: atom_id res chain seq x y z
N MET A 1 -27.96 -9.47 -4.86
CA MET A 1 -27.44 -8.09 -4.76
C MET A 1 -26.30 -7.98 -5.76
N ALA A 2 -26.38 -7.05 -6.70
CA ALA A 2 -25.25 -6.77 -7.59
C ALA A 2 -24.24 -5.90 -6.83
N THR A 3 -23.13 -6.48 -6.40
CA THR A 3 -21.98 -5.74 -5.87
C THR A 3 -21.18 -5.27 -7.08
N ALA A 4 -21.57 -4.14 -7.67
CA ALA A 4 -20.87 -3.62 -8.83
C ALA A 4 -19.52 -3.03 -8.40
N GLY A 5 -18.44 -3.43 -9.08
CA GLY A 5 -17.15 -2.77 -9.00
C GLY A 5 -17.17 -1.38 -9.64
N ASP A 6 -16.02 -0.72 -9.67
CA ASP A 6 -15.89 0.57 -10.34
C ASP A 6 -16.16 0.41 -11.86
N PRO A 7 -16.85 1.37 -12.52
CA PRO A 7 -17.12 1.28 -13.95
C PRO A 7 -15.86 1.33 -14.81
N ASP A 8 -15.83 0.52 -15.87
CA ASP A 8 -14.77 0.58 -16.87
C ASP A 8 -14.82 1.90 -17.66
N ILE A 9 -13.65 2.41 -18.01
CA ILE A 9 -13.49 3.57 -18.90
C ILE A 9 -13.38 3.12 -20.35
N ILE A 10 -13.83 4.01 -21.26
CA ILE A 10 -13.77 3.81 -22.72
C ILE A 10 -12.63 4.61 -23.38
N THR A 11 -11.75 5.19 -22.57
CA THR A 11 -10.57 5.95 -22.95
C THR A 11 -9.37 5.45 -22.16
N ASP A 12 -8.15 5.81 -22.55
CA ASP A 12 -6.94 5.38 -21.83
C ASP A 12 -6.89 5.93 -20.39
N PHE A 13 -7.35 7.17 -20.20
CA PHE A 13 -7.46 7.82 -18.90
C PHE A 13 -8.54 8.93 -18.95
N ILE A 14 -8.98 9.38 -17.77
CA ILE A 14 -9.90 10.51 -17.62
C ILE A 14 -9.11 11.73 -17.14
N VAL A 15 -9.31 12.86 -17.81
CA VAL A 15 -8.67 14.14 -17.48
C VAL A 15 -9.67 15.03 -16.73
N PRO A 16 -9.40 15.39 -15.47
CA PRO A 16 -10.22 16.35 -14.75
C PRO A 16 -10.22 17.72 -15.42
N ALA A 17 -11.32 18.46 -15.35
CA ALA A 17 -11.44 19.78 -15.96
C ALA A 17 -10.40 20.81 -15.44
N ASN A 18 -9.87 20.60 -14.23
CA ASN A 18 -8.84 21.44 -13.62
C ASN A 18 -7.40 21.11 -14.09
N VAL A 19 -7.22 20.12 -14.95
CA VAL A 19 -5.91 19.68 -15.45
C VAL A 19 -5.75 20.13 -16.90
N THR A 20 -4.84 21.07 -17.14
CA THR A 20 -4.59 21.65 -18.46
C THR A 20 -3.31 21.11 -19.12
N THR A 21 -2.45 20.45 -18.35
CA THR A 21 -1.19 19.84 -18.82
C THR A 21 -1.17 18.38 -18.39
N ILE A 22 -0.88 17.49 -19.34
CA ILE A 22 -0.77 16.04 -19.10
C ILE A 22 0.63 15.61 -19.47
N ASP A 23 1.42 15.31 -18.45
CA ASP A 23 2.80 14.86 -18.56
C ASP A 23 3.05 13.70 -17.58
N GLY A 24 4.32 13.29 -17.45
CA GLY A 24 4.69 12.23 -16.50
C GLY A 24 4.35 12.57 -15.05
N ASN A 25 4.21 13.84 -14.67
CA ASN A 25 3.85 14.23 -13.31
C ASN A 25 2.39 13.90 -13.02
N PHE A 26 1.49 14.05 -14.00
CA PHE A 26 0.08 13.68 -13.84
C PHE A 26 -0.08 12.20 -13.48
N PHE A 27 0.77 11.32 -14.02
CA PHE A 27 0.75 9.87 -13.77
C PHE A 27 1.68 9.40 -12.64
N THR A 28 2.35 10.31 -11.92
CA THR A 28 3.31 9.93 -10.87
C THR A 28 2.87 10.42 -9.51
N PHE A 29 2.33 9.53 -8.67
CA PHE A 29 2.07 9.84 -7.27
C PHE A 29 3.35 9.78 -6.42
N THR A 30 3.54 10.78 -5.56
CA THR A 30 4.81 11.00 -4.85
C THR A 30 4.65 10.98 -3.33
N GLY A 31 3.41 11.00 -2.84
CA GLY A 31 3.07 11.14 -1.41
C GLY A 31 3.59 10.03 -0.51
N MET A 32 3.98 8.88 -1.08
CA MET A 32 4.53 7.75 -0.34
C MET A 32 6.07 7.67 -0.37
N ARG A 33 6.77 8.58 -1.09
CA ARG A 33 8.24 8.52 -1.20
C ARG A 33 8.97 8.70 0.13
N ALA A 34 8.36 9.39 1.10
CA ALA A 34 8.94 9.55 2.44
C ALA A 34 9.22 8.18 3.09
N LEU A 35 8.34 7.19 2.90
CA LEU A 35 8.46 5.86 3.49
C LEU A 35 9.69 5.10 3.00
N VAL A 36 10.11 5.34 1.75
CA VAL A 36 11.29 4.70 1.14
C VAL A 36 12.57 5.45 1.52
N LYS A 37 12.53 6.80 1.53
CA LYS A 37 13.73 7.64 1.72
C LYS A 37 14.14 7.80 3.18
N SER A 38 13.18 8.07 4.07
CA SER A 38 13.46 8.28 5.50
C SER A 38 13.14 7.05 6.36
N GLY A 39 12.61 5.98 5.74
CA GLY A 39 12.05 4.86 6.46
C GLY A 39 10.75 5.21 7.19
N PRO A 40 10.19 4.25 7.94
CA PRO A 40 8.99 4.48 8.73
C PRO A 40 9.22 5.52 9.85
N PRO A 41 8.20 6.31 10.24
CA PRO A 41 8.33 7.28 11.33
C PRO A 41 8.70 6.60 12.66
N THR A 42 9.80 7.03 13.28
CA THR A 42 10.32 6.42 14.51
C THR A 42 9.74 7.00 15.80
N ASN A 43 9.09 8.16 15.72
CA ASN A 43 8.53 8.91 16.86
C ASN A 43 6.99 8.90 16.92
N THR A 44 6.35 7.91 16.30
CA THR A 44 4.89 7.79 16.29
C THR A 44 4.46 6.58 17.11
N THR A 45 3.47 6.76 17.98
CA THR A 45 2.87 5.70 18.79
C THR A 45 1.51 5.27 18.27
N THR A 46 0.99 5.95 17.25
CA THR A 46 -0.33 5.74 16.68
C THR A 46 -0.25 5.13 15.29
N PHE A 47 -1.20 4.24 14.99
CA PHE A 47 -1.40 3.72 13.64
C PHE A 47 -1.52 4.87 12.62
N THR A 48 -0.85 4.73 11.48
CA THR A 48 -0.88 5.72 10.40
C THR A 48 -1.12 5.03 9.06
N ALA A 49 -1.95 5.64 8.21
CA ALA A 49 -2.22 5.15 6.87
C ALA A 49 -1.97 6.26 5.85
N TRP A 50 -1.13 5.98 4.85
CA TRP A 50 -0.99 6.83 3.66
C TRP A 50 -1.87 6.24 2.57
N LYS A 51 -2.66 7.10 1.91
CA LYS A 51 -3.60 6.69 0.87
C LYS A 51 -3.19 7.26 -0.48
N ALA A 52 -3.47 6.48 -1.51
CA ALA A 52 -3.50 6.90 -2.89
C ALA A 52 -4.83 6.41 -3.47
N GLY A 53 -5.87 7.22 -3.29
CA GLY A 53 -7.15 7.08 -3.96
C GLY A 53 -7.40 8.25 -4.91
N LEU A 54 -8.61 8.34 -5.44
CA LEU A 54 -9.02 9.43 -6.35
C LEU A 54 -8.79 10.83 -5.76
N ALA A 55 -8.96 10.99 -4.44
CA ALA A 55 -8.79 12.26 -3.76
C ALA A 55 -7.32 12.73 -3.74
N GLU A 56 -6.37 11.81 -3.57
CA GLU A 56 -4.94 12.12 -3.51
C GLU A 56 -4.25 12.04 -4.88
N PHE A 57 -4.77 11.21 -5.79
CA PHE A 57 -4.15 10.91 -7.07
C PHE A 57 -5.19 10.80 -8.19
N GLN A 58 -5.45 11.95 -8.85
CA GLN A 58 -6.53 12.08 -9.83
C GLN A 58 -6.40 11.15 -11.04
N ALA A 59 -5.18 10.69 -11.39
CA ALA A 59 -4.97 9.74 -12.49
C ALA A 59 -5.58 8.35 -12.22
N LEU A 60 -5.97 8.03 -10.98
CA LEU A 60 -6.69 6.80 -10.66
C LEU A 60 -8.16 6.83 -11.07
N ASN A 61 -8.67 7.97 -11.55
CA ASN A 61 -10.06 8.06 -11.98
C ASN A 61 -10.36 7.07 -13.11
N GLY A 62 -11.28 6.13 -12.83
CA GLY A 62 -11.66 5.08 -13.78
C GLY A 62 -10.66 3.93 -13.94
N GLN A 63 -9.64 3.85 -13.08
CA GLN A 63 -8.64 2.77 -13.13
C GLN A 63 -9.00 1.57 -12.24
N SER A 64 -10.09 1.66 -11.47
CA SER A 64 -10.58 0.58 -10.59
C SER A 64 -9.55 0.08 -9.57
N VAL A 65 -8.56 0.92 -9.22
CA VAL A 65 -7.50 0.59 -8.27
C VAL A 65 -7.22 1.75 -7.31
N SER A 66 -6.76 1.41 -6.12
CA SER A 66 -6.24 2.33 -5.11
C SER A 66 -5.17 1.63 -4.29
N TYR A 67 -4.36 2.40 -3.56
CA TYR A 67 -3.26 1.85 -2.78
C TYR A 67 -3.17 2.52 -1.41
N ASP A 68 -2.92 1.73 -0.37
CA ASP A 68 -2.70 2.23 0.99
C ASP A 68 -1.39 1.64 1.52
N VAL A 69 -0.59 2.44 2.23
CA VAL A 69 0.47 1.93 3.10
C VAL A 69 0.04 2.09 4.55
N LEU A 70 0.10 0.99 5.29
CA LEU A 70 -0.32 0.93 6.68
C LEU A 70 0.92 0.78 7.57
N TYR A 71 1.11 1.69 8.51
CA TYR A 71 2.19 1.62 9.50
C TYR A 71 1.63 1.41 10.89
N PHE A 72 2.20 0.42 11.57
CA PHE A 72 1.81 -0.01 12.89
C PHE A 72 3.02 0.13 13.84
N PRO A 73 3.11 1.24 14.60
CA PRO A 73 3.98 1.27 15.77
C PRO A 73 3.68 0.13 16.74
N ALA A 74 4.66 -0.23 17.57
CA ALA A 74 4.50 -1.28 18.58
C ALA A 74 3.26 -1.02 19.46
N GLY A 75 2.40 -2.03 19.58
CA GLY A 75 1.15 -1.97 20.37
C GLY A 75 -0.01 -1.22 19.71
N SER A 76 0.17 -0.63 18.53
CA SER A 76 -0.92 0.01 17.79
C SER A 76 -1.78 -1.00 17.04
N ILE A 77 -3.03 -0.63 16.77
CA ILE A 77 -3.96 -1.41 15.95
C ILE A 77 -4.55 -0.54 14.85
N ASN A 78 -4.90 -1.16 13.72
CA ASN A 78 -5.90 -0.60 12.82
C ASN A 78 -7.25 -1.12 13.32
N PRO A 79 -8.12 -0.26 13.89
CA PRO A 79 -9.37 -0.70 14.50
C PRO A 79 -10.21 -1.57 13.54
N PRO A 80 -11.10 -2.44 14.08
CA PRO A 80 -12.03 -3.20 13.25
C PRO A 80 -12.80 -2.30 12.29
N HIS A 81 -12.74 -2.60 11.00
CA HIS A 81 -13.41 -1.85 9.94
C HIS A 81 -13.83 -2.78 8.81
N THR A 82 -14.79 -2.35 8.00
CA THR A 82 -15.21 -3.03 6.77
C THR A 82 -14.98 -2.10 5.58
N ARG A 83 -14.49 -2.66 4.47
CA ARG A 83 -14.56 -1.96 3.17
C ARG A 83 -15.83 -2.43 2.48
N VAL A 84 -16.68 -1.46 2.13
CA VAL A 84 -18.01 -1.74 1.56
C VAL A 84 -17.95 -2.05 0.06
N ARG A 85 -16.89 -1.63 -0.64
CA ARG A 85 -16.79 -1.72 -2.11
C ARG A 85 -15.59 -2.54 -2.59
N PRO A 86 -14.33 -2.15 -2.33
CA PRO A 86 -13.20 -2.91 -2.84
C PRO A 86 -12.87 -4.12 -1.97
N THR A 87 -12.43 -5.19 -2.62
CA THR A 87 -11.61 -6.21 -1.96
C THR A 87 -10.19 -5.67 -1.84
N GLY A 88 -9.53 -5.91 -0.71
CA GLY A 88 -8.15 -5.47 -0.47
C GLY A 88 -7.18 -6.64 -0.53
N LEU A 89 -6.08 -6.47 -1.26
CA LEU A 89 -4.91 -7.33 -1.13
C LEU A 89 -3.93 -6.65 -0.17
N LEU A 90 -3.58 -7.32 0.92
CA LEU A 90 -2.62 -6.81 1.88
C LEU A 90 -1.30 -7.57 1.74
N PHE A 91 -0.21 -6.83 1.56
CA PHE A 91 1.13 -7.38 1.54
C PHE A 91 1.93 -6.79 2.69
N LEU A 92 2.43 -7.65 3.57
CA LEU A 92 3.28 -7.23 4.67
C LEU A 92 4.71 -6.98 4.16
N LEU A 93 5.19 -5.76 4.36
CA LEU A 93 6.55 -5.38 3.98
C LEU A 93 7.59 -5.75 5.04
N GLN A 94 7.29 -5.53 6.32
CA GLN A 94 8.23 -5.74 7.42
C GLN A 94 7.51 -5.78 8.78
N GLY A 95 8.25 -6.13 9.84
CA GLY A 95 7.79 -5.98 11.22
C GLY A 95 7.15 -7.22 11.85
N ILE A 96 7.10 -8.35 11.14
CA ILE A 96 6.83 -9.65 11.78
C ILE A 96 8.13 -10.31 12.20
N ASP A 97 8.14 -10.72 13.47
CA ASP A 97 9.22 -11.47 14.11
C ASP A 97 9.48 -12.81 13.40
N ASP A 98 10.75 -13.18 13.27
CA ASP A 98 11.15 -14.41 12.58
C ASP A 98 10.51 -15.67 13.20
N ILE A 99 10.28 -15.70 14.51
CA ILE A 99 9.63 -16.81 15.20
C ILE A 99 8.16 -16.93 14.76
N VAL A 100 7.48 -15.80 14.59
CA VAL A 100 6.09 -15.79 14.11
C VAL A 100 6.04 -16.26 12.66
N LEU A 101 6.93 -15.77 11.79
CA LEU A 101 7.01 -16.23 10.40
C LEU A 101 7.35 -17.72 10.32
N ALA A 102 8.31 -18.20 11.10
CA ALA A 102 8.70 -19.60 11.16
C ALA A 102 7.50 -20.49 11.55
N LYS A 103 6.74 -20.10 12.58
CA LYS A 103 5.52 -20.80 12.98
C LYS A 103 4.44 -20.78 11.90
N SER A 104 4.18 -19.63 11.29
CA SER A 104 3.15 -19.47 10.24
C SER A 104 3.46 -20.30 9.00
N PHE A 105 4.72 -20.33 8.56
CA PHE A 105 5.17 -21.09 7.39
C PHE A 105 5.55 -22.54 7.71
N LYS A 106 5.41 -22.96 8.97
CA LYS A 106 5.82 -24.30 9.45
C LYS A 106 7.26 -24.64 9.08
N THR A 107 8.17 -23.69 9.31
CA THR A 107 9.60 -23.80 9.05
C THR A 107 10.40 -23.30 10.26
N GLU A 108 11.71 -23.22 10.14
CA GLU A 108 12.61 -22.73 11.19
C GLU A 108 13.04 -21.28 10.95
N VAL A 109 13.44 -20.60 12.03
CA VAL A 109 13.93 -19.21 11.99
C VAL A 109 15.10 -19.06 11.01
N ALA A 110 16.01 -20.04 10.99
CA ALA A 110 17.15 -20.04 10.07
C ALA A 110 16.72 -20.00 8.59
N THR A 111 15.66 -20.73 8.22
CA THR A 111 15.10 -20.70 6.86
C THR A 111 14.51 -19.34 6.52
N ILE A 112 13.77 -18.73 7.45
CA ILE A 112 13.22 -17.38 7.26
C ILE A 112 14.35 -16.36 7.03
N GLN A 113 15.42 -16.43 7.83
CA GLN A 113 16.58 -15.55 7.69
C GLN A 113 17.32 -15.74 6.36
N ALA A 114 17.49 -16.99 5.92
CA ALA A 114 18.09 -17.30 4.62
C ALA A 114 17.24 -16.74 3.45
N LEU A 115 15.91 -16.88 3.52
CA LEU A 115 14.99 -16.31 2.53
C LEU A 115 15.07 -14.78 2.51
N LYS A 116 15.03 -14.13 3.67
CA LYS A 116 15.16 -12.67 3.79
C LYS A 116 16.49 -12.17 3.21
N ALA A 117 17.60 -12.85 3.50
CA ALA A 117 18.91 -12.50 2.97
C ALA A 117 18.97 -12.65 1.43
N THR A 118 18.32 -13.68 0.89
CA THR A 118 18.24 -13.92 -0.57
C THR A 118 17.40 -12.86 -1.28
N LEU A 119 16.38 -12.32 -0.62
CA LEU A 119 15.48 -11.28 -1.15
C LEU A 119 15.96 -9.85 -0.89
N ALA A 120 17.04 -9.67 -0.12
CA ALA A 120 17.57 -8.35 0.17
C ALA A 120 18.08 -7.67 -1.13
N PRO A 121 17.93 -6.34 -1.26
CA PRO A 121 18.50 -5.61 -2.39
C PRO A 121 20.01 -5.87 -2.50
N LYS A 122 20.50 -6.05 -3.73
CA LYS A 122 21.95 -6.07 -3.96
C LYS A 122 22.54 -4.68 -3.65
N PRO A 123 23.78 -4.62 -3.15
CA PRO A 123 24.48 -3.36 -2.88
C PRO A 123 24.54 -2.44 -4.11
#